data_AF-A0A7K9GZN2-F1
#
_entry.id   AF-A0A7K9GZN2-F1
#
_cell.length_a   1.000
_cell.length_b   1.000
_cell.length_c   1.000
_cell.angle_alpha   90.00
_cell.angle_beta   90.00
_cell.angle_gamma   90.00
#
_symmetry.space_group_name_H-M   'P 1'
#
loop_
_entity.id
_entity.type
_entity.pdbx_description
1 polymer ?
#
loop_
_entity_poly.entity_id
_entity_poly.type
_entity_poly.pdbx_seq_one_letter_code
_entity_poly.pdbx_strand_id
1 'polypeptide(L)' 'MPRGYRTAPLGSLSVPGPLYSLHVLRVGYSQPNPDGSCRADGSLTLAHGGPLTVLVDTGG' A
#
# COMPACT_ATOMS: atom_id res chain seq x y z
N MET A 1 -24.36 -6.23 18.33
CA MET A 1 -24.00 -6.51 16.91
C MET A 1 -22.80 -5.63 16.56
N PRO A 2 -21.60 -6.16 16.30
CA PRO A 2 -20.52 -5.33 15.79
C PRO A 2 -20.94 -4.82 14.41
N ARG A 3 -20.82 -3.52 14.16
CA ARG A 3 -21.00 -2.96 12.82
C ARG A 3 -19.86 -3.49 11.96
N GLY A 4 -20.15 -4.47 11.10
CA GLY A 4 -19.19 -4.95 10.12
C GLY A 4 -18.97 -3.87 9.06
N TYR A 5 -17.70 -3.57 8.76
CA TYR A 5 -17.34 -2.74 7.62
C TYR A 5 -17.21 -3.63 6.38
N ARG A 6 -17.75 -3.18 5.25
CA ARG A 6 -17.47 -3.79 3.94
C ARG A 6 -16.29 -3.06 3.32
N THR A 7 -15.36 -3.81 2.73
CA THR A 7 -14.21 -3.28 2.01
C THR A 7 -14.27 -3.73 0.55
N ALA A 8 -13.62 -2.96 -0.32
CA ALA A 8 -13.43 -3.28 -1.73
C ALA A 8 -12.04 -2.75 -2.17
N PRO A 9 -11.44 -3.30 -3.24
CA PRO A 9 -10.25 -2.71 -3.83
C PRO A 9 -10.51 -1.25 -4.23
N LEU A 10 -9.55 -0.36 -3.94
CA LEU A 10 -9.72 1.08 -4.15
C LEU A 10 -9.77 1.46 -5.64
N GLY A 11 -9.23 0.63 -6.54
CA GLY A 11 -9.19 0.88 -7.99
C GLY A 11 -8.19 1.96 -8.43
N SER A 12 -7.50 2.60 -7.49
CA SER A 12 -6.47 3.61 -7.71
C SER A 12 -5.30 3.37 -6.77
N LEU A 13 -4.09 3.71 -7.23
CA LEU A 13 -2.86 3.74 -6.42
C LEU A 13 -2.54 5.13 -5.89
N SER A 14 -3.41 6.11 -6.15
CA SER A 14 -3.23 7.50 -5.75
C SER A 14 -4.38 7.95 -4.87
N VAL A 15 -4.05 8.57 -3.75
CA VAL A 15 -4.99 9.27 -2.87
C VAL A 15 -4.60 10.74 -2.85
N PRO A 16 -5.34 11.62 -3.55
CA PRO A 16 -5.04 13.04 -3.54
C PRO A 16 -5.41 13.66 -2.19
N GLY A 17 -4.62 14.62 -1.76
CA GLY A 17 -4.91 15.40 -0.57
C GLY A 17 -4.26 16.79 -0.63
N PRO A 18 -4.82 17.78 0.08
CA PRO A 18 -4.39 19.17 -0.02
C PRO A 18 -3.04 19.46 0.66
N LEU A 19 -2.64 18.64 1.64
CA LEU A 19 -1.34 18.75 2.33
C LEU A 19 -0.36 17.66 1.89
N TYR A 20 -0.88 16.45 1.69
CA TYR A 20 -0.11 15.34 1.14
C TYR A 20 -0.97 14.59 0.14
N SER A 21 -0.36 14.24 -0.98
CA SER A 21 -0.85 13.20 -1.87
C SER A 21 -0.06 11.93 -1.63
N LEU A 22 -0.74 10.79 -1.67
CA LEU A 22 -0.13 9.48 -1.51
C LEU A 22 -0.14 8.75 -2.84
N HIS A 23 0.99 8.12 -3.18
CA HIS A 23 1.10 7.23 -4.33
C HIS A 23 1.73 5.91 -3.91
N VAL A 24 1.02 4.82 -4.11
CA VAL A 24 1.58 3.47 -4.02
C VAL A 24 2.40 3.23 -5.29
N LEU A 25 3.72 3.32 -5.15
CA LEU A 25 4.70 3.13 -6.22
C LEU A 25 4.89 1.64 -6.55
N ARG A 26 4.75 0.77 -5.54
CA ARG A 26 4.71 -0.69 -5.68
C ARG A 26 3.63 -1.24 -4.77
N VAL A 27 2.72 -2.04 -5.32
CA VAL A 27 1.76 -2.82 -4.53
C VAL A 27 2.45 -4.07 -4.03
N GLY A 28 2.45 -4.27 -2.72
CA GLY A 28 2.99 -5.47 -2.10
C GLY A 28 2.17 -6.71 -2.46
N TYR A 29 2.80 -7.86 -2.40
CA TYR A 29 2.15 -9.14 -2.68
C TYR A 29 2.70 -10.23 -1.78
N SER A 30 1.93 -11.31 -1.65
CA SER A 30 2.34 -12.55 -1.00
C SER A 30 1.70 -13.69 -1.79
N GLN A 31 2.55 -14.52 -2.40
CA GLN A 31 2.12 -15.61 -3.28
C GLN A 31 2.79 -16.91 -2.81
N PRO A 32 2.01 -17.86 -2.25
CA PRO A 32 2.54 -19.14 -1.86
C PRO A 32 2.89 -19.99 -3.10
N ASN A 33 3.97 -20.75 -3.01
CA ASN A 33 4.39 -21.72 -4.02
C ASN A 33 4.04 -23.15 -3.56
N PRO A 34 3.93 -24.12 -4.49
CA PRO A 34 3.61 -25.50 -4.15
C PRO A 34 4.66 -26.21 -3.28
N ASP A 35 5.91 -25.77 -3.30
CA ASP A 35 7.01 -26.31 -2.50
C ASP A 35 7.02 -25.81 -1.04
N GLY A 36 6.02 -25.00 -0.66
CA GLY A 36 5.91 -24.41 0.67
C GLY A 36 6.69 -23.10 0.85
N SER A 37 7.44 -22.65 -0.17
CA SER A 37 8.02 -21.32 -0.16
C SER A 37 6.96 -20.24 -0.45
N CYS A 38 7.27 -18.98 -0.18
CA CYS A 38 6.42 -17.85 -0.52
C CYS A 38 7.24 -16.78 -1.24
N ARG A 39 6.76 -16.33 -2.39
CA ARG A 39 7.27 -15.14 -3.04
C ARG A 39 6.48 -13.95 -2.52
N ALA A 40 7.15 -13.01 -1.88
CA ALA A 40 6.51 -11.82 -1.33
C ALA A 40 7.38 -10.59 -1.56
N ASP A 41 6.75 -9.42 -1.50
CA ASP A 41 7.44 -8.14 -1.47
C ASP A 41 6.57 -7.08 -0.77
N GLY A 42 7.21 -6.07 -0.20
CA GLY A 42 6.58 -4.95 0.48
C GLY A 42 5.86 -3.99 -0.47
N SER A 43 4.95 -3.18 0.09
CA SER A 43 4.44 -2.02 -0.64
C SER A 43 5.40 -0.85 -0.47
N LEU A 44 5.62 -0.11 -1.56
CA LEU A 44 6.36 1.14 -1.54
C LEU A 44 5.38 2.30 -1.75
N THR A 45 5.32 3.25 -0.81
CA THR A 45 4.40 4.39 -0.87
C THR A 45 5.16 5.70 -0.74
N LEU A 46 4.88 6.64 -1.66
CA LEU A 46 5.37 8.01 -1.61
C LEU A 46 4.30 8.92 -1.03
N ALA A 47 4.63 9.62 0.05
CA ALA A 47 3.86 10.76 0.54
C ALA A 47 4.59 12.04 0.13
N HIS A 48 3.92 12.92 -0.61
CA HIS A 48 4.54 14.15 -1.14
C HIS A 48 3.53 15.30 -1.24
N GLY A 49 4.02 16.51 -1.49
CA GLY A 49 3.21 17.74 -1.56
C GLY A 49 3.22 18.59 -0.28
N GLY A 50 3.66 18.02 0.85
CA GLY A 50 3.83 18.74 2.11
C GLY A 50 5.27 19.22 2.34
N PRO A 51 5.60 19.71 3.56
CA PRO A 51 6.94 20.20 3.89
C PRO A 51 8.04 19.12 3.87
N LEU A 52 7.65 17.84 3.89
CA LEU A 52 8.58 16.71 3.81
C LEU A 52 8.06 15.68 2.81
N THR A 53 8.94 15.23 1.92
CA THR A 53 8.68 14.06 1.07
C THR A 53 9.15 12.81 1.81
N VAL A 54 8.26 11.83 1.96
CA VAL A 54 8.53 10.59 2.70
C VAL A 54 8.31 9.39 1.80
N LEU A 55 9.28 8.47 1.80
CA LEU A 55 9.15 7.16 1.21
C LEU A 55 8.91 6.13 2.32
N VAL A 56 7.81 5.40 2.23
CA VAL A 56 7.44 4.33 3.16
C VAL A 56 7.61 2.99 2.45
N ASP A 57 8.47 2.15 2.98
CA ASP A 57 8.64 0.76 2.56
C ASP A 57 8.16 -0.16 3.68
N THR A 58 7.30 -1.12 3.34
CA THR A 58 6.80 -2.13 4.29
C THR A 58 7.48 -3.48 4.11
N GLY A 59 8.46 -3.59 3.22
CA GLY A 59 9.32 -4.76 3.05
C GLY A 59 10.41 -4.75 4.11
N GLY A 60 10.39 -5.76 4.98
CA GLY A 60 11.41 -6.02 6.01
C GLY A 60 11.95 -7.43 5.86
#